data_AF-A0AAV4AA01-F1
#
_entry.id   AF-A0AAV4AA01-F1
#
_cell.length_a   1.000
_cell.length_b   1.000
_cell.length_c   1.000
_cell.angle_alpha   90.00
_cell.angle_beta   90.00
_cell.angle_gamma   90.00
#
_symmetry.space_group_name_H-M   'P 1'
#
loop_
_entity.id
_entity.type
_entity.pdbx_description
1 polymer ?
#
loop_
_entity_poly.entity_id
_entity_poly.type
_entity_poly.pdbx_seq_one_letter_code
_entity_poly.pdbx_strand_id
1 'polypeptide(L)'
;MSSVANRVVSVVNLGRMGFMAAYDVQMRYVRNHLEEMAGKPHVHGENMLLLVEHTPVYTTGTRDKVYSADYEKMLKKTGAEFLRTNRGGLVTFHGPGQLVAYPILNLHHFKPSMKWYVCQLEETLIGTLRRFGITGRRTDQTGVWVDHRKIASIGLHGTRFVTSHGVALNTDVDLSWFSYIEACGLPGVEMTSLSKELDRNVPYQDAVKPFLRTFQEVFDCELEYKMLEEKELKSVSVPAPEHRGPELSAATPTPTDLKEVGLRHMSTLAGAQASFFLPFFKPLLSSSPSSLSKTELSVPKEKEPKKIDDVVPGKERAMW
;
A
#
# COMPACT_ATOMS: atom_id res chain seq x y z
N MET A 1 12.83 16.90 -34.45
CA MET A 1 11.63 16.51 -33.67
C MET A 1 11.88 15.10 -33.16
N SER A 2 11.98 14.91 -31.84
CA SER A 2 12.07 13.55 -31.28
C SER A 2 10.71 12.89 -31.46
N SER A 3 10.67 11.71 -32.08
CA SER A 3 9.44 10.92 -32.09
C SER A 3 9.09 10.56 -30.66
N VAL A 4 7.93 11.00 -30.18
CA VAL A 4 7.36 10.48 -28.95
C VAL A 4 7.03 9.02 -29.23
N ALA A 5 7.94 8.12 -28.84
CA ALA A 5 7.61 6.70 -28.79
C ALA A 5 6.50 6.56 -27.74
N ASN A 6 5.30 6.13 -28.16
CA ASN A 6 4.17 5.98 -27.26
C ASN A 6 4.59 5.11 -26.09
N ARG A 7 4.62 5.70 -24.90
CA ARG A 7 4.99 4.99 -23.67
C ARG A 7 3.80 4.15 -23.25
N VAL A 8 3.68 2.94 -23.78
CA VAL A 8 2.61 2.02 -23.38
C VAL A 8 2.89 1.52 -21.95
N VAL A 9 1.84 1.51 -21.12
CA VAL A 9 1.81 0.92 -19.78
C VAL A 9 0.58 0.03 -19.67
N SER A 10 0.80 -1.26 -19.44
CA SER A 10 -0.28 -2.25 -19.35
C SER A 10 -0.93 -2.26 -17.97
N VAL A 11 -2.23 -1.98 -17.94
CA VAL A 11 -3.05 -1.95 -16.73
C VAL A 11 -3.66 -3.32 -16.47
N VAL A 12 -3.42 -3.86 -15.29
CA VAL A 12 -4.00 -5.13 -14.82
C VAL A 12 -4.72 -4.89 -13.50
N ASN A 13 -5.97 -5.32 -13.38
CA ASN A 13 -6.65 -5.42 -12.10
C ASN A 13 -6.48 -6.83 -11.53
N LEU A 14 -5.72 -6.95 -10.44
CA LEU A 14 -5.49 -8.20 -9.71
C LEU A 14 -6.66 -8.57 -8.78
N GLY A 15 -7.64 -7.67 -8.60
CA GLY A 15 -8.74 -7.86 -7.66
C GLY A 15 -8.26 -7.83 -6.21
N ARG A 16 -8.80 -8.73 -5.37
CA ARG A 16 -8.41 -8.86 -3.96
C ARG A 16 -7.48 -10.06 -3.75
N MET A 17 -6.29 -9.83 -3.19
CA MET A 17 -5.34 -10.91 -2.87
C MET A 17 -4.38 -10.58 -1.73
N GLY A 18 -3.74 -11.61 -1.17
CA GLY A 18 -2.67 -11.47 -0.18
C GLY A 18 -1.46 -10.72 -0.73
N PHE A 19 -0.69 -10.09 0.17
CA PHE A 19 0.40 -9.19 -0.23
C PHE A 19 1.50 -9.91 -1.03
N MET A 20 1.93 -11.10 -0.58
CA MET A 20 3.00 -11.85 -1.23
C MET A 20 2.63 -12.30 -2.65
N ALA A 21 1.38 -12.72 -2.88
CA ALA A 21 0.92 -13.11 -4.21
C ALA A 21 1.02 -11.94 -5.21
N ALA A 22 0.65 -10.72 -4.81
CA ALA A 22 0.84 -9.55 -5.65
C ALA A 22 2.32 -9.15 -5.78
N TYR A 23 3.12 -9.28 -4.72
CA TYR A 23 4.55 -8.99 -4.75
C TYR A 23 5.30 -9.90 -5.74
N ASP A 24 4.96 -11.18 -5.82
CA ASP A 24 5.56 -12.10 -6.78
C ASP A 24 5.19 -11.76 -8.23
N VAL A 25 3.96 -11.28 -8.48
CA VAL A 25 3.57 -10.71 -9.78
C VAL A 25 4.43 -9.47 -10.11
N GLN A 26 4.62 -8.55 -9.16
CA GLN A 26 5.53 -7.40 -9.35
C GLN A 26 6.95 -7.87 -9.71
N MET A 27 7.49 -8.81 -8.92
CA MET A 27 8.86 -9.30 -9.08
C MET A 27 9.08 -10.08 -10.38
N ARG A 28 8.03 -10.68 -10.97
CA ARG A 28 8.08 -11.24 -12.33
C ARG A 28 8.35 -10.15 -13.37
N TYR A 29 7.60 -9.04 -13.36
CA TYR A 29 7.81 -7.95 -14.32
C TYR A 29 9.13 -7.20 -14.09
N VAL A 30 9.55 -7.03 -12.84
CA VAL A 30 10.89 -6.50 -12.51
C VAL A 30 11.97 -7.41 -13.10
N ARG A 31 11.86 -8.74 -12.96
CA ARG A 31 12.81 -9.70 -13.52
C ARG A 31 12.87 -9.57 -15.05
N ASN A 32 11.74 -9.50 -15.74
CA ASN A 32 11.70 -9.37 -17.19
C ASN A 32 12.47 -8.14 -17.70
N HIS A 33 12.26 -6.96 -17.09
CA HIS A 33 13.04 -5.76 -17.42
C HIS A 33 14.54 -5.95 -17.15
N LEU A 34 14.92 -6.52 -16.00
CA LEU A 34 16.34 -6.73 -15.66
C LEU A 34 17.03 -7.74 -16.59
N GLU A 35 16.30 -8.72 -17.11
CA GLU A 35 16.78 -9.72 -18.07
C GLU A 35 16.92 -9.16 -19.48
N GLU A 36 15.94 -8.37 -19.93
CA GLU A 36 16.02 -7.57 -21.16
C GLU A 36 17.22 -6.62 -21.13
N MET A 37 17.39 -5.85 -20.05
CA MET A 37 18.55 -4.97 -19.84
C MET A 37 19.89 -5.72 -19.74
N ALA A 38 19.87 -7.03 -19.49
CA ALA A 38 21.04 -7.90 -19.50
C ALA A 38 21.29 -8.55 -20.88
N GLY A 39 20.46 -8.25 -21.89
CA GLY A 39 20.57 -8.79 -23.25
C GLY A 39 20.11 -10.24 -23.39
N LYS A 40 19.26 -10.75 -22.47
CA LYS A 40 18.72 -12.12 -22.64
C LYS A 40 17.78 -12.18 -23.86
N PRO A 41 17.97 -13.14 -24.79
CA PRO A 41 17.10 -13.27 -25.95
C PRO A 41 15.69 -13.70 -25.55
N HIS A 42 14.69 -13.26 -26.32
CA HIS A 42 13.27 -13.59 -26.17
C HIS A 42 12.61 -13.15 -24.84
N VAL A 43 13.26 -12.30 -24.04
CA VAL A 43 12.63 -11.64 -22.88
C VAL A 43 12.35 -10.18 -23.24
N HIS A 44 11.13 -9.72 -23.00
CA HIS A 44 10.71 -8.33 -23.17
C HIS A 44 10.22 -7.77 -21.83
N GLY A 45 10.72 -6.60 -21.47
CA GLY A 45 10.37 -5.87 -20.26
C GLY A 45 9.16 -4.97 -20.49
N GLU A 46 7.99 -5.44 -20.08
CA GLU A 46 6.75 -4.68 -20.19
C GLU A 46 6.52 -3.77 -18.96
N ASN A 47 6.28 -2.48 -19.22
CA ASN A 47 5.83 -1.54 -18.18
C ASN A 47 4.41 -1.90 -17.74
N MET A 48 4.19 -2.15 -16.45
CA MET A 48 2.88 -2.51 -15.89
C MET A 48 2.37 -1.45 -14.91
N LEU A 49 1.04 -1.36 -14.80
CA LEU A 49 0.33 -0.72 -13.70
C LEU A 49 -0.64 -1.73 -13.08
N LEU A 50 -0.17 -2.39 -12.01
CA LEU A 50 -0.96 -3.41 -11.31
C LEU A 50 -1.85 -2.73 -10.27
N LEU A 51 -3.16 -2.90 -10.36
CA LEU A 51 -4.13 -2.44 -9.38
C LEU A 51 -4.56 -3.61 -8.49
N VAL A 52 -4.61 -3.41 -7.18
CA VAL A 52 -4.96 -4.46 -6.23
C VAL A 52 -5.62 -3.88 -4.97
N GLU A 53 -6.47 -4.68 -4.35
CA GLU A 53 -6.93 -4.49 -2.97
C GLU A 53 -6.35 -5.62 -2.13
N HIS A 54 -5.79 -5.32 -0.95
CA HIS A 54 -5.16 -6.35 -0.12
C HIS A 54 -6.10 -6.93 0.93
N THR A 55 -5.89 -8.20 1.29
CA THR A 55 -6.31 -8.70 2.60
C THR A 55 -5.55 -7.95 3.71
N PRO A 56 -6.11 -7.79 4.92
CA PRO A 56 -5.48 -7.00 5.99
C PRO A 56 -4.03 -7.42 6.25
N VAL A 57 -3.10 -6.47 6.10
CA VAL A 57 -1.65 -6.70 6.22
C VAL A 57 -0.94 -5.43 6.70
N TYR A 58 -0.05 -5.61 7.67
CA TYR A 58 0.96 -4.62 8.01
C TYR A 58 2.25 -4.94 7.26
N THR A 59 2.80 -3.97 6.54
CA THR A 59 4.12 -4.11 5.90
C THR A 59 5.11 -3.16 6.54
N THR A 60 6.35 -3.59 6.66
CA THR A 60 7.50 -2.78 7.11
C THR A 60 8.51 -2.63 5.98
N GLY A 61 9.05 -1.43 5.82
CA GLY A 61 10.08 -1.13 4.83
C GLY A 61 11.50 -1.21 5.38
N THR A 62 12.46 -0.76 4.58
CA THR A 62 13.91 -0.87 4.83
C THR A 62 14.50 0.15 5.79
N ARG A 63 13.75 1.17 6.23
CA ARG A 63 14.29 2.18 7.17
C ARG A 63 14.53 1.58 8.55
N ASP A 64 15.65 1.94 9.16
CA ASP A 64 16.11 1.44 10.46
C ASP A 64 15.18 1.81 11.62
N LYS A 65 14.16 0.99 11.83
CA LYS A 65 13.37 0.92 13.07
C LYS A 65 13.22 -0.54 13.44
N VAL A 66 13.80 -0.91 14.58
CA VAL A 66 13.66 -2.27 15.12
C VAL A 66 12.25 -2.42 15.68
N TYR A 67 11.43 -3.19 14.99
CA TYR A 67 10.12 -3.61 15.50
C TYR A 67 10.32 -4.81 16.42
N SER A 68 9.90 -4.69 17.68
CA SER A 68 10.05 -5.76 18.66
C SER A 68 9.16 -6.96 18.33
N ALA A 69 9.54 -8.15 18.79
CA ALA A 69 8.75 -9.36 18.58
C ALA A 69 7.34 -9.24 19.18
N ASP A 70 7.18 -8.49 20.28
CA ASP A 70 5.87 -8.28 20.91
C ASP A 70 5.02 -7.24 20.16
N TYR A 71 5.63 -6.26 19.51
CA TYR A 71 4.93 -5.37 18.59
C TYR A 71 4.42 -6.14 17.35
N GLU A 72 5.25 -7.01 16.79
CA GLU A 72 4.83 -7.91 15.70
C GLU A 72 3.69 -8.85 16.13
N LYS A 73 3.76 -9.45 17.33
CA LYS A 73 2.65 -10.26 17.89
C LYS A 73 1.38 -9.43 18.11
N MET A 74 1.50 -8.20 18.60
CA MET A 74 0.37 -7.29 18.81
C MET A 74 -0.36 -7.02 17.49
N LEU A 75 0.37 -6.71 16.42
CA LEU A 75 -0.22 -6.50 15.10
C LEU A 75 -0.87 -7.77 14.55
N LYS A 76 -0.23 -8.93 14.67
CA LYS A 76 -0.84 -10.22 14.25
C LYS A 76 -2.13 -10.56 15.01
N LYS A 77 -2.29 -10.14 16.27
CA LYS A 77 -3.54 -10.33 17.04
C LYS A 77 -4.75 -9.55 16.48
N THR A 78 -4.55 -8.57 15.61
CA THR A 78 -5.65 -7.86 14.92
C THR A 78 -6.30 -8.69 13.81
N GLY A 79 -5.71 -9.85 13.45
CA GLY A 79 -6.14 -10.68 12.32
C GLY A 79 -5.47 -10.31 10.99
N ALA A 80 -4.65 -9.26 10.96
CA ALA A 80 -3.82 -8.90 9.81
C ALA A 80 -2.51 -9.71 9.75
N GLU A 81 -2.02 -9.94 8.54
CA GLU A 81 -0.65 -10.40 8.31
C GLU A 81 0.37 -9.34 8.77
N PHE A 82 1.62 -9.75 9.02
CA PHE A 82 2.74 -8.83 9.23
C PHE A 82 3.95 -9.29 8.42
N LEU A 83 4.44 -8.44 7.53
CA LEU A 83 5.50 -8.74 6.57
C LEU A 83 6.62 -7.70 6.59
N ARG A 84 7.85 -8.16 6.34
CA ARG A 84 9.03 -7.31 6.13
C ARG A 84 9.32 -7.26 4.63
N THR A 85 9.57 -6.08 4.11
CA THR A 85 9.63 -5.81 2.66
C THR A 85 10.83 -4.94 2.31
N ASN A 86 11.21 -4.92 1.02
CA ASN A 86 12.32 -4.13 0.51
C ASN A 86 11.93 -2.70 0.04
N ARG A 87 10.67 -2.26 0.22
CA ARG A 87 10.32 -0.85 -0.06
C ARG A 87 10.93 0.09 0.98
N GLY A 88 11.19 1.32 0.56
CA GLY A 88 11.48 2.43 1.46
C GLY A 88 10.31 2.73 2.40
N GLY A 89 10.58 3.57 3.40
CA GLY A 89 9.64 3.94 4.45
C GLY A 89 9.63 2.96 5.62
N LEU A 90 8.66 3.15 6.52
CA LEU A 90 8.49 2.41 7.78
C LEU A 90 7.20 1.57 7.72
N VAL A 91 6.60 1.24 8.86
CA VAL A 91 5.35 0.48 8.95
C VAL A 91 4.18 1.20 8.25
N THR A 92 3.33 0.46 7.54
CA THR A 92 2.03 0.91 7.03
C THR A 92 1.05 -0.26 7.04
N PHE A 93 -0.24 0.06 6.97
CA PHE A 93 -1.32 -0.91 6.76
C PHE A 93 -1.81 -0.90 5.31
N HIS A 94 -2.19 -2.07 4.81
CA HIS A 94 -3.03 -2.26 3.63
C HIS A 94 -4.19 -3.22 3.94
N GLY A 95 -5.33 -3.01 3.30
CA GLY A 95 -6.52 -3.83 3.50
C GLY A 95 -7.66 -3.45 2.56
N PRO A 96 -8.86 -4.02 2.78
CA PRO A 96 -10.06 -3.67 2.05
C PRO A 96 -10.36 -2.16 2.10
N GLY A 97 -10.80 -1.59 0.98
CA GLY A 97 -11.07 -0.17 0.82
C GLY A 97 -9.84 0.73 0.64
N GLN A 98 -8.69 0.15 0.27
CA GLN A 98 -7.59 0.89 -0.36
C GLN A 98 -7.50 0.58 -1.84
N LEU A 99 -7.32 1.61 -2.66
CA LEU A 99 -6.75 1.45 -4.00
C LEU A 99 -5.23 1.37 -3.85
N VAL A 100 -4.67 0.17 -3.95
CA VAL A 100 -3.23 -0.03 -4.03
C VAL A 100 -2.85 -0.17 -5.51
N ALA A 101 -1.84 0.57 -5.94
CA ALA A 101 -1.36 0.55 -7.31
C ALA A 101 0.17 0.42 -7.33
N TYR A 102 0.67 -0.55 -8.11
CA TYR A 102 2.07 -0.85 -8.30
C TYR A 102 2.48 -0.60 -9.77
N PRO A 103 3.02 0.59 -10.09
CA PRO A 103 3.63 0.85 -11.39
C PRO A 103 5.02 0.20 -11.43
N ILE A 104 5.14 -0.86 -12.21
CA ILE A 104 6.39 -1.58 -12.49
C ILE A 104 6.90 -1.06 -13.82
N LEU A 105 7.78 -0.06 -13.76
CA LEU A 105 8.23 0.71 -14.90
C LEU A 105 9.75 0.61 -15.01
N ASN A 106 10.26 0.45 -16.23
CA ASN A 106 11.64 0.82 -16.51
C ASN A 106 11.68 2.35 -16.74
N LEU A 107 12.22 3.10 -15.77
CA LEU A 107 12.24 4.57 -15.84
C LEU A 107 13.17 5.10 -16.96
N HIS A 108 14.00 4.28 -17.62
CA HIS A 108 14.67 4.68 -18.85
C HIS A 108 13.69 4.96 -20.01
N HIS A 109 12.49 4.38 -20.00
CA HIS A 109 11.41 4.69 -20.94
C HIS A 109 10.77 6.07 -20.67
N PHE A 110 11.02 6.66 -19.50
CA PHE A 110 10.42 7.92 -19.03
C PHE A 110 11.51 8.95 -18.71
N LYS A 111 11.97 8.96 -17.45
CA LYS A 111 13.11 9.73 -16.95
C LYS A 111 13.80 8.91 -15.86
N PRO A 112 15.08 8.52 -15.99
CA PRO A 112 15.78 7.67 -15.02
C PRO A 112 16.11 8.45 -13.73
N SER A 113 15.11 8.62 -12.87
CA SER A 113 15.21 9.34 -11.60
C SER A 113 14.08 8.96 -10.65
N MET A 114 14.43 8.31 -9.52
CA MET A 114 13.46 7.95 -8.47
C MET A 114 12.79 9.20 -7.86
N LYS A 115 13.51 10.31 -7.70
CA LYS A 115 12.95 11.57 -7.20
C LYS A 115 11.86 12.12 -8.11
N TRP A 116 12.09 12.11 -9.44
CA TRP A 116 11.06 12.48 -10.41
C TRP A 116 9.86 11.53 -10.32
N TYR A 117 10.11 10.22 -10.33
CA TYR A 117 9.06 9.20 -10.28
C TYR A 117 8.13 9.38 -9.07
N VAL A 118 8.68 9.64 -7.88
CA VAL A 118 7.88 9.99 -6.70
C VAL A 118 7.03 11.24 -6.94
N CYS A 119 7.61 12.31 -7.46
CA CYS A 119 6.87 13.55 -7.69
C CYS A 119 5.72 13.37 -8.70
N GLN A 120 5.89 12.49 -9.70
CA GLN A 120 4.81 12.09 -10.59
C GLN A 120 3.72 11.30 -9.84
N LEU A 121 4.07 10.34 -8.99
CA LEU A 121 3.08 9.59 -8.20
C LEU A 121 2.31 10.50 -7.22
N GLU A 122 3.01 11.46 -6.57
CA GLU A 122 2.37 12.51 -5.78
C GLU A 122 1.39 13.34 -6.64
N GLU A 123 1.73 13.68 -7.91
CA GLU A 123 0.81 14.45 -8.78
C GLU A 123 -0.37 13.61 -9.26
N THR A 124 -0.15 12.34 -9.62
CA THR A 124 -1.21 11.40 -9.97
C THR A 124 -2.23 11.31 -8.85
N LEU A 125 -1.77 11.17 -7.60
CA LEU A 125 -2.65 11.15 -6.43
C LEU A 125 -3.35 12.49 -6.21
N ILE A 126 -2.65 13.63 -6.29
CA ILE A 126 -3.26 14.97 -6.13
C ILE A 126 -4.31 15.25 -7.22
N GLY A 127 -4.04 14.91 -8.48
CA GLY A 127 -5.01 15.06 -9.57
C GLY A 127 -6.17 14.06 -9.47
N THR A 128 -5.94 12.87 -8.89
CA THR A 128 -7.03 11.94 -8.52
C THR A 128 -7.97 12.59 -7.51
N LEU A 129 -7.42 13.16 -6.42
CA LEU A 129 -8.21 13.87 -5.40
C LEU A 129 -8.96 15.07 -5.97
N ARG A 130 -8.33 15.84 -6.86
CA ARG A 130 -8.93 16.99 -7.56
C ARG A 130 -10.20 16.60 -8.33
N ARG A 131 -10.26 15.39 -8.91
CA ARG A 131 -11.44 14.85 -9.61
C ARG A 131 -12.60 14.48 -8.67
N PHE A 132 -12.31 14.31 -7.39
CA PHE A 132 -13.30 14.16 -6.32
C PHE A 132 -13.68 15.49 -5.65
N GLY A 133 -13.12 16.62 -6.09
CA GLY A 133 -13.29 17.93 -5.46
C GLY A 133 -12.41 18.14 -4.21
N ILE A 134 -11.50 17.22 -3.90
CA ILE A 134 -10.62 17.27 -2.73
C ILE A 134 -9.32 17.99 -3.09
N THR A 135 -8.90 18.96 -2.27
CA THR A 135 -7.61 19.64 -2.43
C THR A 135 -6.50 18.86 -1.73
N GLY A 136 -5.80 18.01 -2.49
CA GLY A 136 -4.60 17.30 -2.03
C GLY A 136 -3.34 18.14 -2.11
N ARG A 137 -2.40 17.94 -1.17
CA ARG A 137 -1.07 18.58 -1.17
C ARG A 137 0.07 17.62 -0.84
N ARG A 138 1.28 18.05 -1.22
CA ARG A 138 2.56 17.49 -0.75
C ARG A 138 2.96 18.16 0.57
N THR A 139 3.71 17.45 1.42
CA THR A 139 4.39 18.03 2.59
C THR A 139 5.90 17.73 2.50
N ASP A 140 6.67 17.96 3.55
CA ASP A 140 8.03 17.43 3.69
C ASP A 140 8.07 15.90 3.70
N GLN A 141 6.97 15.26 4.11
CA GLN A 141 6.82 13.81 4.28
C GLN A 141 6.15 13.13 3.08
N THR A 142 6.82 12.13 2.53
CA THR A 142 6.38 11.33 1.37
C THR A 142 4.95 10.81 1.51
N GLY A 143 4.11 11.13 0.52
CA GLY A 143 2.68 10.82 0.49
C GLY A 143 1.86 12.02 0.03
N VAL A 144 0.54 11.88 0.06
CA VAL A 144 -0.40 12.97 -0.24
C VAL A 144 -1.34 13.17 0.94
N TRP A 145 -1.66 14.43 1.18
CA TRP A 145 -2.30 14.94 2.39
C TRP A 145 -3.48 15.84 2.06
N VAL A 146 -4.51 15.82 2.91
CA VAL A 146 -5.60 16.82 2.95
C VAL A 146 -5.44 17.55 4.27
N ASP A 147 -5.21 18.87 4.22
CA ASP A 147 -4.70 19.64 5.36
C ASP A 147 -3.48 18.98 6.01
N HIS A 148 -3.62 18.52 7.25
CA HIS A 148 -2.62 17.79 8.05
C HIS A 148 -2.87 16.27 8.09
N ARG A 149 -3.93 15.77 7.44
CA ARG A 149 -4.34 14.36 7.44
C ARG A 149 -3.77 13.64 6.22
N LYS A 150 -3.20 12.45 6.39
CA LYS A 150 -2.61 11.69 5.28
C LYS A 150 -3.68 10.83 4.61
N ILE A 151 -3.86 11.01 3.30
CA ILE A 151 -4.86 10.27 2.50
C ILE A 151 -4.23 9.20 1.61
N ALA A 152 -2.95 9.35 1.25
CA ALA A 152 -2.22 8.35 0.48
C ALA A 152 -0.77 8.18 0.95
N SER A 153 -0.34 6.92 0.99
CA SER A 153 1.04 6.51 1.27
C SER A 153 1.74 6.13 -0.03
N ILE A 154 3.03 6.47 -0.12
CA ILE A 154 3.91 6.09 -1.23
C ILE A 154 5.11 5.38 -0.61
N GLY A 155 5.40 4.16 -1.07
CA GLY A 155 6.50 3.34 -0.61
C GLY A 155 7.02 2.52 -1.77
N LEU A 156 8.26 2.78 -2.16
CA LEU A 156 8.85 2.31 -3.42
C LEU A 156 10.14 1.54 -3.17
N HIS A 157 10.49 0.68 -4.11
CA HIS A 157 11.84 0.17 -4.31
C HIS A 157 12.24 0.42 -5.77
N GLY A 158 13.53 0.58 -6.03
CA GLY A 158 14.05 0.78 -7.38
C GLY A 158 15.42 0.12 -7.53
N THR A 159 15.56 -0.76 -8.53
CA THR A 159 16.84 -1.40 -8.87
C THR A 159 17.14 -1.19 -10.34
N ARG A 160 18.31 -0.65 -10.68
CA ARG A 160 18.68 -0.25 -12.06
C ARG A 160 17.59 0.57 -12.77
N PHE A 161 16.93 1.47 -12.05
CA PHE A 161 15.79 2.28 -12.53
C PHE A 161 14.53 1.49 -12.93
N VAL A 162 14.44 0.20 -12.59
CA VAL A 162 13.20 -0.59 -12.64
C VAL A 162 12.50 -0.51 -11.28
N THR A 163 11.22 -0.14 -11.26
CA THR A 163 10.46 0.15 -10.03
C THR A 163 9.70 -1.05 -9.49
N SER A 164 9.53 -1.12 -8.17
CA SER A 164 8.54 -1.98 -7.52
C SER A 164 7.91 -1.33 -6.30
N HIS A 165 6.85 -1.95 -5.78
CA HIS A 165 5.85 -1.34 -4.91
C HIS A 165 5.22 -0.12 -5.57
N GLY A 166 4.73 0.86 -4.82
CA GLY A 166 3.92 1.92 -5.40
C GLY A 166 3.20 2.80 -4.38
N VAL A 167 1.89 2.96 -4.59
CA VAL A 167 1.03 3.86 -3.82
C VAL A 167 -0.16 3.11 -3.23
N ALA A 168 -0.65 3.60 -2.10
CA ALA A 168 -1.90 3.17 -1.49
C ALA A 168 -2.74 4.41 -1.17
N LEU A 169 -3.88 4.56 -1.85
CA LEU A 169 -4.88 5.60 -1.61
C LEU A 169 -5.98 5.04 -0.73
N ASN A 170 -6.25 5.68 0.41
CA ASN A 170 -7.35 5.32 1.29
C ASN A 170 -8.68 5.77 0.67
N THR A 171 -9.59 4.83 0.38
CA THR A 171 -10.90 5.14 -0.22
C THR A 171 -12.01 4.99 0.80
N ASP A 172 -12.43 3.76 1.12
CA ASP A 172 -13.41 3.38 2.14
C ASP A 172 -12.81 2.44 3.21
N VAL A 173 -11.48 2.32 3.24
CA VAL A 173 -10.75 1.57 4.28
C VAL A 173 -11.12 2.05 5.67
N ASP A 174 -11.31 1.09 6.58
CA ASP A 174 -11.44 1.37 8.00
C ASP A 174 -10.13 2.02 8.52
N LEU A 175 -10.23 3.25 9.00
CA LEU A 175 -9.06 3.98 9.46
C LEU A 175 -8.57 3.50 10.84
N SER A 176 -9.34 2.66 11.56
CA SER A 176 -8.95 2.08 12.84
C SER A 176 -7.68 1.21 12.74
N TRP A 177 -7.43 0.55 11.60
CA TRP A 177 -6.21 -0.21 11.37
C TRP A 177 -4.93 0.63 11.54
N PHE A 178 -5.00 1.95 11.31
CA PHE A 178 -3.86 2.83 11.51
C PHE A 178 -3.61 3.18 12.98
N SER A 179 -4.57 3.02 13.90
CA SER A 179 -4.35 3.33 15.32
C SER A 179 -3.39 2.37 16.03
N TYR A 180 -3.15 1.19 15.45
CA TYR A 180 -2.18 0.22 15.96
C TYR A 180 -0.73 0.52 15.57
N ILE A 181 -0.50 1.53 14.69
CA ILE A 181 0.81 1.82 14.13
C ILE A 181 1.15 3.31 14.14
N GLU A 182 2.43 3.63 14.35
CA GLU A 182 2.97 4.92 13.94
C GLU A 182 3.17 4.88 12.43
N ALA A 183 2.12 5.15 11.66
CA ALA A 183 2.12 5.05 10.21
C ALA A 183 3.26 5.88 9.59
N CYS A 184 4.06 5.25 8.73
CA CYS A 184 5.29 5.82 8.17
C CYS A 184 6.33 6.32 9.20
N GLY A 185 6.18 5.97 10.49
CA GLY A 185 7.02 6.42 11.60
C GLY A 185 6.81 7.87 12.00
N LEU A 186 5.60 8.39 11.81
CA LEU A 186 5.25 9.80 12.02
C LEU A 186 4.32 9.91 13.25
N PRO A 187 4.83 10.37 14.42
CA PRO A 187 4.01 10.46 15.63
C PRO A 187 2.84 11.42 15.44
N GLY A 188 1.63 11.01 15.84
CA GLY A 188 0.44 11.85 15.79
C GLY A 188 -0.12 12.15 14.39
N VAL A 189 0.33 11.46 13.34
CA VAL A 189 -0.28 11.62 12.00
C VAL A 189 -1.67 11.02 11.97
N GLU A 190 -2.66 11.89 11.74
CA GLU A 190 -4.01 11.46 11.43
C GLU A 190 -4.09 10.93 10.00
N MET A 191 -4.68 9.76 9.83
CA MET A 191 -5.02 9.20 8.52
C MET A 191 -6.45 9.59 8.14
N THR A 192 -6.67 9.78 6.85
CA THR A 192 -8.01 10.03 6.27
C THR A 192 -8.22 9.23 4.98
N SER A 193 -9.42 9.29 4.42
CA SER A 193 -9.86 8.52 3.25
C SER A 193 -10.82 9.33 2.38
N LEU A 194 -11.03 8.92 1.12
CA LEU A 194 -12.03 9.56 0.24
C LEU A 194 -13.42 9.59 0.89
N SER A 195 -13.84 8.49 1.54
CA SER A 195 -15.13 8.42 2.20
C SER A 195 -15.27 9.39 3.37
N LYS A 196 -14.19 9.57 4.16
CA LYS A 196 -14.17 10.48 5.31
C LYS A 196 -14.17 11.96 4.89
N GLU A 197 -13.41 12.32 3.84
CA GLU A 197 -13.35 13.70 3.35
C GLU A 197 -14.61 14.13 2.55
N LEU A 198 -15.45 13.17 2.12
CA LEU A 198 -16.66 13.44 1.32
C LEU A 198 -17.99 13.12 2.03
N ASP A 199 -17.94 12.67 3.29
CA ASP A 199 -19.09 12.26 4.12
C ASP A 199 -20.06 11.29 3.40
N ARG A 200 -19.51 10.35 2.63
CA ARG A 200 -20.26 9.33 1.88
C ARG A 200 -19.36 8.14 1.57
N ASN A 201 -19.93 6.97 1.30
CA ASN A 201 -19.10 5.85 0.85
C ASN A 201 -18.50 6.11 -0.55
N VAL A 202 -17.19 5.87 -0.67
CA VAL A 202 -16.40 5.96 -1.91
C VAL A 202 -15.53 4.70 -2.01
N PRO A 203 -16.06 3.61 -2.60
CA PRO A 203 -15.33 2.36 -2.71
C PRO A 203 -14.15 2.46 -3.68
N TYR A 204 -13.12 1.62 -3.50
CA TYR A 204 -11.87 1.76 -4.27
C TYR A 204 -12.06 1.73 -5.79
N GLN A 205 -13.10 1.01 -6.27
CA GLN A 205 -13.49 0.90 -7.67
C GLN A 205 -13.84 2.28 -8.27
N ASP A 206 -14.43 3.18 -7.50
CA ASP A 206 -14.77 4.55 -7.94
C ASP A 206 -13.49 5.38 -8.16
N ALA A 207 -12.43 5.10 -7.40
CA ALA A 207 -11.15 5.80 -7.52
C ALA A 207 -10.28 5.30 -8.71
N VAL A 208 -10.53 4.09 -9.23
CA VAL A 208 -9.75 3.51 -10.34
C VAL A 208 -9.76 4.39 -11.58
N LYS A 209 -10.92 4.82 -12.08
CA LYS A 209 -11.01 5.62 -13.32
C LYS A 209 -10.35 7.02 -13.16
N PRO A 210 -10.62 7.78 -12.08
CA PRO A 210 -9.88 9.01 -11.78
C PRO A 210 -8.36 8.82 -11.66
N PHE A 211 -7.92 7.73 -11.02
CA PHE A 211 -6.49 7.42 -10.86
C PHE A 211 -5.82 7.13 -12.20
N LEU A 212 -6.38 6.21 -13.00
CA LEU A 212 -5.82 5.83 -14.31
C LEU A 212 -5.76 7.03 -15.27
N ARG A 213 -6.83 7.84 -15.35
CA ARG A 213 -6.81 9.05 -16.19
C ARG A 213 -5.69 10.02 -15.78
N THR A 214 -5.55 10.27 -14.47
CA THR A 214 -4.51 11.18 -13.98
C THR A 214 -3.11 10.60 -14.16
N PHE A 215 -2.94 9.28 -13.98
CA PHE A 215 -1.67 8.61 -14.25
C PHE A 215 -1.27 8.78 -15.72
N GLN A 216 -2.22 8.59 -16.65
CA GLN A 216 -1.99 8.76 -18.08
C GLN A 216 -1.53 10.18 -18.45
N GLU A 217 -2.23 11.19 -17.92
CA GLU A 217 -1.91 12.61 -18.11
C GLU A 217 -0.55 13.01 -17.50
N VAL A 218 -0.22 12.49 -16.32
CA VAL A 218 1.01 12.84 -15.59
C VAL A 218 2.24 12.13 -16.13
N PHE A 219 2.13 10.85 -16.52
CA PHE A 219 3.25 10.07 -17.03
C PHE A 219 3.47 10.23 -18.54
N ASP A 220 2.56 10.91 -19.25
CA ASP A 220 2.61 11.10 -20.71
C ASP A 220 2.79 9.73 -21.40
N CYS A 221 1.77 8.89 -21.19
CA CYS A 221 1.75 7.48 -21.55
C CYS A 221 0.40 7.05 -22.14
N GLU A 222 0.35 5.87 -22.75
CA GLU A 222 -0.90 5.22 -23.17
C GLU A 222 -1.18 4.03 -22.25
N LEU A 223 -2.45 3.82 -21.90
CA LEU A 223 -2.89 2.75 -21.02
C LEU A 223 -3.60 1.64 -21.80
N GLU A 224 -3.00 0.46 -21.86
CA GLU A 224 -3.61 -0.74 -22.45
C GLU A 224 -4.14 -1.66 -21.34
N TYR A 225 -5.40 -2.08 -21.42
CA TYR A 225 -5.96 -2.99 -20.43
C TYR A 225 -5.61 -4.43 -20.77
N LYS A 226 -5.03 -5.16 -19.81
CA LYS A 226 -4.72 -6.58 -19.92
C LYS A 226 -5.43 -7.40 -18.86
N MET A 227 -5.88 -8.58 -19.28
CA MET A 227 -6.31 -9.65 -18.39
C MET A 227 -5.15 -10.64 -18.26
N LEU A 228 -4.72 -10.95 -17.04
CA LEU A 228 -3.76 -12.03 -16.82
C LEU A 228 -4.45 -13.37 -17.04
N GLU A 229 -3.79 -14.29 -17.73
CA GLU A 229 -4.28 -15.67 -17.81
C GLU A 229 -4.07 -16.40 -16.46
N GLU A 230 -4.91 -17.38 -16.13
CA GLU A 230 -4.77 -18.13 -14.86
C GLU A 230 -3.37 -18.73 -14.66
N LYS A 231 -2.70 -19.15 -15.74
CA LYS A 231 -1.33 -19.68 -15.70
C LYS A 231 -0.32 -18.67 -15.12
N GLU A 232 -0.58 -17.38 -15.31
CA GLU A 232 0.28 -16.27 -14.90
C GLU A 232 0.11 -15.90 -13.42
N LEU A 233 -1.09 -16.14 -12.89
CA LEU A 233 -1.42 -16.04 -11.47
C LEU A 233 -0.99 -17.29 -10.69
N LYS A 234 -0.98 -18.47 -11.33
CA LYS A 234 -0.63 -19.75 -10.70
C LYS A 234 0.87 -20.07 -10.72
N SER A 235 1.68 -19.47 -11.60
CA SER A 235 3.14 -19.63 -11.63
C SER A 235 3.88 -18.86 -10.52
N VAL A 236 3.17 -18.48 -9.45
CA VAL A 236 3.57 -17.55 -8.39
C VAL A 236 4.07 -18.33 -7.16
N SER A 237 5.07 -19.17 -7.40
CA SER A 237 5.77 -19.92 -6.36
C SER A 237 7.28 -19.72 -6.49
N VAL A 238 7.73 -18.49 -6.24
CA VAL A 238 9.16 -18.18 -6.09
C VAL A 238 9.53 -18.48 -4.63
N PRO A 239 10.64 -19.21 -4.34
CA PRO A 239 11.06 -19.43 -2.97
C PRO A 239 11.39 -18.10 -2.29
N ALA A 240 11.06 -18.00 -0.99
CA ALA A 240 11.28 -16.80 -0.20
C ALA A 240 12.75 -16.34 -0.26
N PRO A 241 13.03 -15.02 -0.21
CA PRO A 241 14.39 -14.51 -0.23
C PRO A 241 15.18 -15.06 0.96
N GLU A 242 16.33 -15.68 0.69
CA GLU A 242 17.20 -16.23 1.73
C GLU A 242 17.61 -15.13 2.73
N HIS A 243 17.25 -15.31 4.00
CA HIS A 243 17.73 -14.48 5.08
C HIS A 243 19.22 -14.73 5.31
N ARG A 244 20.08 -13.99 4.61
CA ARG A 244 21.49 -13.84 4.98
C ARG A 244 21.60 -12.91 6.20
N GLY A 245 21.30 -13.48 7.37
CA GLY A 245 21.76 -12.92 8.64
C GLY A 245 23.28 -13.07 8.77
N PRO A 246 23.95 -12.27 9.63
CA PRO A 246 25.37 -12.44 9.88
C PRO A 246 25.65 -13.78 10.58
N GLU A 247 26.62 -14.53 10.09
CA GLU A 247 27.08 -15.76 10.76
C GLU A 247 27.73 -15.43 12.10
N LEU A 248 27.00 -15.72 13.18
CA LEU A 248 27.59 -15.82 14.52
C LEU A 248 28.29 -17.18 14.64
N SER A 249 29.62 -17.15 14.51
CA SER A 249 30.48 -18.31 14.78
C SER A 249 30.26 -18.80 16.22
N ALA A 250 29.63 -19.96 16.37
CA ALA A 250 29.40 -20.60 17.66
C ALA A 250 30.55 -21.54 18.00
N ALA A 251 31.43 -21.11 18.92
CA ALA A 251 32.34 -22.03 19.59
C ALA A 251 31.56 -22.89 20.59
N THR A 252 31.67 -24.22 20.46
CA THR A 252 30.98 -25.20 21.31
C THR A 252 31.68 -25.36 22.67
N PRO A 253 30.98 -25.17 23.81
CA PRO A 253 31.45 -25.66 25.10
C PRO A 253 31.06 -27.13 25.32
N THR A 254 31.98 -27.92 25.86
CA THR A 254 31.74 -29.32 26.25
C THR A 254 31.06 -29.43 27.62
N PRO A 255 30.33 -30.53 27.92
CA PRO A 255 29.52 -30.64 29.12
C PRO A 255 30.28 -31.27 30.31
N THR A 256 30.42 -30.56 31.43
CA THR A 256 30.56 -31.19 32.75
C THR A 256 30.13 -30.25 33.87
N ASP A 257 29.40 -30.81 34.84
CA ASP A 257 29.11 -30.32 36.20
C ASP A 257 28.55 -28.90 36.43
N LEU A 258 27.36 -28.85 37.03
CA LEU A 258 27.25 -28.65 38.48
C LEU A 258 25.86 -29.03 39.03
N LYS A 259 25.81 -29.38 40.32
CA LYS A 259 24.63 -29.82 41.08
C LYS A 259 23.97 -28.64 41.83
N GLU A 260 22.81 -28.94 42.44
CA GLU A 260 22.05 -28.09 43.40
C GLU A 260 21.37 -26.89 42.72
N VAL A 261 20.12 -26.48 43.02
CA VAL A 261 19.12 -26.70 44.09
C VAL A 261 17.75 -26.77 43.36
N GLY A 262 16.65 -27.43 43.76
CA GLY A 262 16.19 -28.06 44.99
C GLY A 262 14.72 -27.68 45.25
N LEU A 263 13.85 -28.69 45.37
CA LEU A 263 12.49 -28.68 45.98
C LEU A 263 11.26 -28.02 45.29
N ARG A 264 10.25 -28.92 45.09
CA ARG A 264 8.76 -28.75 45.14
C ARG A 264 8.09 -28.04 43.92
N HIS A 265 6.84 -28.35 43.52
CA HIS A 265 5.80 -29.30 43.98
C HIS A 265 5.01 -29.87 42.75
N MET A 266 4.42 -31.08 42.79
CA MET A 266 2.98 -31.43 42.98
C MET A 266 1.97 -30.45 42.32
N SER A 267 0.93 -30.87 41.55
CA SER A 267 0.48 -32.22 41.13
C SER A 267 -0.66 -32.18 40.09
N THR A 268 -0.75 -33.23 39.25
CA THR A 268 -1.98 -33.93 38.75
C THR A 268 -3.10 -33.24 37.92
N LEU A 269 -3.46 -33.93 36.81
CA LEU A 269 -4.82 -34.14 36.23
C LEU A 269 -5.56 -32.90 35.67
N ALA A 270 -6.60 -33.01 34.81
CA ALA A 270 -6.96 -33.99 33.76
C ALA A 270 -8.04 -33.33 32.86
N GLY A 271 -8.28 -33.89 31.67
CA GLY A 271 -9.08 -33.24 30.62
C GLY A 271 -10.58 -33.05 30.87
N ALA A 272 -11.20 -32.30 29.96
CA ALA A 272 -12.62 -32.38 29.65
C ALA A 272 -12.86 -32.03 28.17
N GLN A 273 -13.63 -32.85 27.47
CA GLN A 273 -14.29 -32.47 26.21
C GLN A 273 -15.63 -31.79 26.53
N ALA A 274 -16.09 -30.90 25.66
CA ALA A 274 -17.52 -30.59 25.51
C ALA A 274 -17.79 -30.08 24.09
N SER A 275 -18.90 -30.55 23.50
CA SER A 275 -19.33 -30.27 22.12
C SER A 275 -20.78 -29.76 22.12
N PHE A 276 -21.18 -29.10 21.02
CA PHE A 276 -22.56 -28.64 20.70
C PHE A 276 -23.15 -27.57 21.65
N PHE A 277 -23.74 -26.46 21.19
CA PHE A 277 -24.90 -26.38 20.28
C PHE A 277 -25.03 -24.98 19.64
N LEU A 278 -25.51 -24.94 18.39
CA LEU A 278 -26.29 -23.83 17.81
C LEU A 278 -27.72 -24.37 17.60
N PRO A 279 -28.77 -23.54 17.73
CA PRO A 279 -29.46 -23.15 16.49
C PRO A 279 -30.13 -21.75 16.46
N PHE A 280 -30.20 -21.20 15.25
CA PHE A 280 -31.29 -20.39 14.66
C PHE A 280 -31.96 -19.23 15.42
N PHE A 281 -31.96 -18.06 14.78
CA PHE A 281 -33.21 -17.40 14.36
C PHE A 281 -33.01 -16.66 13.01
N LYS A 282 -34.07 -16.56 12.20
CA LYS A 282 -34.12 -15.91 10.87
C LYS A 282 -35.22 -14.80 10.86
N PRO A 283 -35.44 -14.02 9.78
CA PRO A 283 -35.58 -12.57 9.90
C PRO A 283 -37.03 -12.06 9.83
N LEU A 284 -37.21 -10.76 10.06
CA LEU A 284 -38.44 -10.02 9.75
C LEU A 284 -38.16 -8.89 8.74
N LEU A 285 -39.02 -8.82 7.74
CA LEU A 285 -39.15 -7.76 6.74
C LEU A 285 -40.42 -6.96 7.00
N SER A 286 -40.35 -5.62 6.95
CA SER A 286 -41.41 -4.73 6.43
C SER A 286 -40.85 -3.29 6.33
N SER A 287 -40.78 -2.71 5.13
CA SER A 287 -41.77 -1.79 4.51
C SER A 287 -41.65 -0.30 4.88
N SER A 288 -40.97 0.46 4.02
CA SER A 288 -41.27 1.85 3.66
C SER A 288 -42.70 1.97 3.03
N PRO A 289 -43.34 3.16 2.83
CA PRO A 289 -42.72 4.44 2.42
C PRO A 289 -43.42 5.76 2.86
N SER A 290 -43.04 6.88 2.19
CA SER A 290 -43.67 8.22 2.17
C SER A 290 -43.35 9.17 3.36
N SER A 291 -43.27 10.50 3.23
CA SER A 291 -43.14 11.36 2.03
C SER A 291 -42.60 12.77 2.37
N LEU A 292 -41.99 13.41 1.37
CA LEU A 292 -41.82 14.86 1.12
C LEU A 292 -42.28 15.88 2.19
N SER A 293 -41.37 16.80 2.55
CA SER A 293 -41.68 18.23 2.45
C SER A 293 -40.43 19.02 2.01
N LYS A 294 -40.64 20.07 1.22
CA LYS A 294 -39.59 20.99 0.75
C LYS A 294 -39.58 22.22 1.65
N THR A 295 -38.40 22.70 2.02
CA THR A 295 -38.23 24.06 2.54
C THR A 295 -36.98 24.67 1.91
N GLU A 296 -37.18 25.64 1.04
CA GLU A 296 -36.10 26.47 0.50
C GLU A 296 -35.62 27.44 1.59
N LEU A 297 -34.31 27.66 1.70
CA LEU A 297 -33.75 28.79 2.46
C LEU A 297 -32.35 29.18 1.93
N SER A 298 -32.37 30.21 1.07
CA SER A 298 -31.33 31.23 0.83
C SER A 298 -29.84 30.89 0.98
N VAL A 299 -29.13 30.90 -0.15
CA VAL A 299 -27.65 30.94 -0.25
C VAL A 299 -27.11 32.36 0.06
N PRO A 300 -26.14 32.53 0.98
CA PRO A 300 -25.34 33.75 1.09
C PRO A 300 -24.18 33.75 0.07
N LYS A 301 -23.87 34.93 -0.48
CA LYS A 301 -22.86 35.12 -1.55
C LYS A 301 -21.44 34.75 -1.12
N GLU A 302 -20.68 34.17 -2.06
CA GLU A 302 -19.22 33.99 -1.96
C GLU A 302 -18.48 35.32 -1.75
N LYS A 303 -17.34 35.25 -1.05
CA LYS A 303 -16.33 36.31 -1.04
C LYS A 303 -15.11 35.82 -1.81
N GLU A 304 -14.58 36.66 -2.69
CA GLU A 304 -13.38 36.36 -3.49
C GLU A 304 -12.16 36.04 -2.59
N PRO A 305 -11.35 35.03 -2.94
CA PRO A 305 -10.09 34.77 -2.26
C PRO A 305 -9.02 35.79 -2.68
N LYS A 306 -8.34 36.39 -1.70
CA LYS A 306 -7.16 37.23 -1.94
C LYS A 306 -5.99 36.39 -2.44
N LYS A 307 -5.21 36.94 -3.38
CA LYS A 307 -3.87 36.43 -3.72
C LYS A 307 -2.99 36.34 -2.46
N ILE A 308 -2.18 35.29 -2.40
CA ILE A 308 -1.02 35.19 -1.52
C ILE A 308 0.17 34.93 -2.45
N ASP A 309 1.21 35.75 -2.29
CA ASP A 309 2.39 35.77 -3.16
C ASP A 309 3.39 34.65 -2.85
N ASP A 310 4.33 34.45 -3.78
CA ASP A 310 5.30 33.35 -3.81
C ASP A 310 6.24 33.27 -2.60
N VAL A 311 6.49 32.05 -2.11
CA VAL A 311 7.63 31.73 -1.25
C VAL A 311 8.42 30.56 -1.86
N VAL A 312 9.68 30.84 -2.20
CA VAL A 312 10.64 29.92 -2.82
C VAL A 312 11.03 28.80 -1.85
N PRO A 313 11.17 27.53 -2.31
CA PRO A 313 11.46 26.40 -1.41
C PRO A 313 12.94 26.29 -1.06
N GLY A 314 13.25 25.99 0.21
CA GLY A 314 14.61 25.78 0.67
C GLY A 314 14.72 24.84 1.87
N LYS A 315 14.82 23.53 1.61
CA LYS A 315 15.63 22.55 2.36
C LYS A 315 15.56 21.17 1.69
N GLU A 316 16.67 20.44 1.74
CA GLU A 316 16.81 19.13 1.11
C GLU A 316 15.89 18.07 1.77
N ARG A 317 15.06 17.39 0.96
CA ARG A 317 14.40 16.16 1.40
C ARG A 317 15.46 15.06 1.51
N ALA A 318 15.49 14.37 2.67
CA ALA A 318 16.37 13.23 2.91
C ALA A 318 16.18 12.11 1.87
N MET A 319 17.25 11.33 1.68
CA MET A 319 17.40 10.38 0.58
C MET A 319 16.45 9.16 0.66
N TRP A 320 16.21 8.60 -0.52
CA TRP A 320 15.35 7.43 -0.78
C TRP A 320 16.04 6.11 -0.43
#